data_AF-A0A0V8JMT3-F1
#
_entry.id   AF-A0A0V8JMT3-F1
#
_cell.length_a   1.000
_cell.length_b   1.000
_cell.length_c   1.000
_cell.angle_alpha   90.00
_cell.angle_beta   90.00
_cell.angle_gamma   90.00
#
_symmetry.space_group_name_H-M   'P 1'
#
loop_
_entity.id
_entity.type
_entity.pdbx_description
1 polymer ?
#
loop_
_entity_poly.entity_id
_entity_poly.type
_entity_poly.pdbx_seq_one_letter_code
_entity_poly.pdbx_strand_id
1 'polypeptide(L)'
;MKWFTYGLELLIIRRYWREHFKKRPDIQAAHVVPDLRAILEAIEQDMGISVLPTYLVQDSIAQNRSKVLFSTLHVSNTIYAAYKSDHKSHPAFQEILLKLQK
;
A
#
# COMPACT_ATOMS: atom_id res chain seq x y z
N MET A 1 -12.48 -13.11 -10.12
CA MET A 1 -11.99 -12.76 -8.77
C MET A 1 -12.49 -11.37 -8.42
N LYS A 2 -12.91 -11.15 -7.16
CA LYS A 2 -13.38 -9.83 -6.70
C LYS A 2 -12.17 -8.94 -6.36
N TRP A 3 -12.16 -7.73 -6.89
CA TRP A 3 -11.12 -6.75 -6.63
C TRP A 3 -11.54 -5.79 -5.52
N PHE A 4 -10.74 -5.73 -4.47
CA PHE A 4 -10.83 -4.70 -3.43
C PHE A 4 -9.87 -3.57 -3.78
N THR A 5 -10.37 -2.35 -3.80
CA THR A 5 -9.60 -1.17 -4.21
C THR A 5 -9.76 -0.07 -3.19
N TYR A 6 -8.70 0.73 -2.99
CA TYR A 6 -8.76 1.86 -2.07
C TYR A 6 -9.71 2.96 -2.56
N GLY A 7 -9.75 3.16 -3.88
CA GLY A 7 -10.52 4.20 -4.55
C GLY A 7 -10.75 3.81 -6.01
N LEU A 8 -11.72 4.47 -6.64
CA LEU A 8 -12.07 4.25 -8.06
C LEU A 8 -10.91 4.55 -9.02
N GLU A 9 -9.96 5.41 -8.61
CA GLU A 9 -8.76 5.77 -9.38
C GLU A 9 -7.71 4.65 -9.48
N LEU A 10 -7.86 3.59 -8.69
CA LEU A 10 -6.96 2.44 -8.65
C LEU A 10 -5.49 2.81 -8.42
N LEU A 11 -5.17 3.87 -7.68
CA LEU A 11 -3.82 4.48 -7.66
C LEU A 11 -2.66 3.48 -7.44
N ILE A 12 -2.78 2.58 -6.47
CA ILE A 12 -1.76 1.57 -6.15
C ILE A 12 -1.70 0.51 -7.27
N ILE A 13 -2.85 -0.05 -7.64
CA ILE A 13 -3.00 -1.06 -8.70
C ILE A 13 -2.49 -0.52 -10.03
N ARG A 14 -2.87 0.70 -10.41
CA ARG A 14 -2.47 1.38 -11.65
C ARG A 14 -0.98 1.59 -11.74
N ARG A 15 -0.31 1.91 -10.62
CA ARG A 15 1.16 2.01 -10.56
C ARG A 15 1.79 0.64 -10.83
N TYR A 16 1.33 -0.39 -10.13
CA TYR A 16 1.78 -1.77 -10.33
C TYR A 16 1.58 -2.24 -11.78
N TRP A 17 0.42 -1.93 -12.36
CA TRP A 17 0.07 -2.29 -13.73
C TRP A 17 0.96 -1.61 -14.77
N ARG A 18 1.16 -0.30 -14.62
CA ARG A 18 2.01 0.47 -15.52
C ARG A 18 3.46 -0.01 -15.45
N GLU A 19 3.96 -0.36 -14.26
CA GLU A 19 5.35 -0.82 -14.11
C GLU A 19 5.57 -2.17 -14.80
N HIS A 20 4.74 -3.16 -14.48
CA HIS A 20 4.99 -4.55 -14.86
C HIS A 20 4.34 -4.99 -16.17
N PHE A 21 3.26 -4.34 -16.59
CA PHE A 21 2.49 -4.75 -17.76
C PHE A 21 2.39 -3.67 -18.85
N LYS A 22 2.97 -2.48 -18.60
CA LYS A 22 3.00 -1.33 -19.51
C LYS A 22 1.62 -0.94 -20.09
N LYS A 23 0.55 -1.23 -19.34
CA LYS A 23 -0.85 -0.99 -19.72
C LYS A 23 -1.68 -0.48 -18.56
N ARG A 24 -2.86 0.08 -18.86
CA ARG A 24 -3.85 0.39 -17.83
C ARG A 24 -4.47 -0.91 -17.30
N PRO A 25 -4.76 -0.99 -15.99
CA PRO A 25 -5.51 -2.11 -15.45
C PRO A 25 -6.92 -2.11 -16.04
N ASP A 26 -7.30 -3.23 -16.65
CA ASP A 26 -8.70 -3.52 -16.99
C ASP A 26 -9.32 -4.26 -15.80
N ILE A 27 -9.55 -3.50 -14.71
CA ILE A 27 -10.05 -4.01 -13.44
C ILE A 27 -11.32 -3.24 -13.10
N GLN A 28 -12.42 -3.97 -12.94
CA GLN A 28 -13.64 -3.45 -12.33
C GLN A 28 -13.52 -3.58 -10.81
N ALA A 29 -13.53 -2.44 -10.11
CA ALA A 29 -13.54 -2.41 -8.65
C ALA A 29 -14.87 -3.02 -8.14
N ALA A 30 -14.80 -4.22 -7.56
CA ALA A 30 -15.98 -4.86 -6.98
C ALA A 30 -16.35 -4.18 -5.65
N HIS A 31 -15.33 -3.76 -4.89
CA HIS A 31 -15.48 -3.04 -3.62
C HIS A 31 -14.47 -1.90 -3.55
N VAL A 32 -14.96 -0.71 -3.19
CA VAL A 32 -14.12 0.47 -2.91
C VAL A 32 -14.11 0.70 -1.41
N VAL A 33 -12.96 0.53 -0.78
CA VAL A 33 -12.78 0.60 0.67
C VAL A 33 -11.60 1.52 0.96
N PRO A 34 -11.81 2.75 1.45
CA PRO A 34 -10.75 3.74 1.67
C PRO A 34 -9.91 3.44 2.94
N ASP A 35 -9.66 2.16 3.21
CA ASP A 35 -8.82 1.66 4.29
C ASP A 35 -8.08 0.40 3.81
N LEU A 36 -6.74 0.47 3.74
CA LEU A 36 -5.91 -0.64 3.29
C LEU A 36 -5.88 -1.80 4.29
N ARG A 37 -6.11 -1.55 5.59
CA ARG A 37 -6.18 -2.59 6.62
C ARG A 37 -7.48 -3.37 6.48
N ALA A 38 -8.60 -2.69 6.30
CA ALA A 38 -9.88 -3.36 6.04
C ALA A 38 -9.85 -4.17 4.72
N ILE A 39 -9.14 -3.70 3.69
CA ILE A 39 -8.91 -4.50 2.49
C ILE A 39 -8.09 -5.76 2.80
N LEU A 40 -7.05 -5.67 3.63
CA LEU A 40 -6.28 -6.84 4.05
C LEU A 40 -7.15 -7.83 4.82
N GLU A 41 -7.94 -7.36 5.79
CA GLU A 41 -8.87 -8.21 6.56
C GLU A 41 -9.84 -8.95 5.63
N ALA A 42 -10.42 -8.28 4.62
CA ALA A 42 -11.27 -8.93 3.64
C ALA A 42 -10.53 -10.01 2.81
N ILE A 43 -9.26 -9.78 2.47
CA ILE A 43 -8.42 -10.77 1.77
C ILE A 43 -8.13 -11.97 2.68
N GLU A 44 -7.86 -11.74 3.97
CA GLU A 44 -7.66 -12.80 4.96
C GLU A 44 -8.91 -13.66 5.20
N GLN A 45 -10.09 -13.16 4.82
CA GLN A 45 -11.37 -13.89 4.82
C GLN A 45 -11.74 -14.45 3.44
N ASP A 46 -10.76 -14.63 2.55
CA ASP A 46 -10.92 -15.18 1.19
C ASP A 46 -11.92 -14.42 0.29
N MET A 47 -12.21 -13.15 0.59
CA MET A 47 -13.25 -12.40 -0.13
C MET A 47 -12.79 -11.93 -1.52
N GLY A 48 -11.49 -11.87 -1.78
CA GLY A 48 -10.94 -11.39 -3.05
C GLY A 48 -9.45 -11.10 -3.03
N ILE A 49 -9.04 -10.17 -3.90
CA ILE A 49 -7.63 -9.80 -4.10
C ILE A 49 -7.45 -8.28 -4.18
N SER A 50 -6.23 -7.82 -3.91
CA SER A 50 -5.80 -6.43 -4.11
C SER A 50 -4.29 -6.35 -4.34
N VAL A 51 -3.81 -5.15 -4.64
CA VAL A 51 -2.38 -4.80 -4.56
C VAL A 51 -2.20 -3.96 -3.31
N LEU A 52 -1.47 -4.49 -2.33
CA LEU A 52 -1.24 -3.84 -1.03
C LEU A 52 0.24 -3.53 -0.81
N PRO A 53 0.57 -2.47 -0.05
CA PRO A 53 1.94 -2.21 0.39
C PRO A 53 2.52 -3.35 1.22
N THR A 54 3.78 -3.70 0.96
CA THR A 54 4.47 -4.81 1.64
C THR A 54 4.46 -4.69 3.16
N TYR A 55 4.63 -3.47 3.69
CA TYR A 55 4.66 -3.22 5.13
C TYR A 55 3.34 -3.55 5.85
N LEU A 56 2.21 -3.64 5.13
CA LEU A 56 0.93 -4.05 5.72
C LEU A 56 0.74 -5.56 5.75
N VAL A 57 1.35 -6.29 4.82
CA VAL A 57 1.04 -7.72 4.59
C VAL A 57 2.02 -8.69 5.23
N GLN A 58 3.14 -8.21 5.78
CA GLN A 58 4.20 -9.07 6.34
C GLN A 58 3.67 -10.05 7.39
N ASP A 59 2.95 -9.56 8.40
CA ASP A 59 2.40 -10.40 9.47
C ASP A 59 1.35 -11.39 8.96
N SER A 60 0.53 -10.94 8.00
CA SER A 60 -0.51 -11.76 7.37
C SER A 60 0.09 -12.96 6.64
N ILE A 61 1.16 -12.71 5.86
CA ILE A 61 1.87 -13.76 5.11
C ILE A 61 2.59 -14.70 6.08
N ALA A 62 3.28 -14.16 7.08
CA ALA A 62 4.00 -14.96 8.07
C ALA A 62 3.09 -15.93 8.83
N GLN A 63 1.83 -15.52 9.07
CA GLN A 63 0.81 -16.32 9.74
C GLN A 63 -0.07 -17.13 8.76
N ASN A 64 0.28 -17.18 7.47
CA ASN A 64 -0.46 -17.85 6.41
C ASN A 64 -1.93 -17.43 6.29
N ARG A 65 -2.27 -16.19 6.70
CA ARG A 65 -3.62 -15.63 6.53
C ARG A 65 -3.84 -15.02 5.14
N SER A 66 -2.77 -14.71 4.42
CA SER A 66 -2.84 -14.29 3.02
C SER A 66 -1.68 -14.86 2.21
N LYS A 67 -1.84 -14.86 0.88
CA LYS A 67 -0.84 -15.38 -0.07
C LYS A 67 -0.50 -14.36 -1.14
N VAL A 68 0.79 -14.23 -1.43
CA VAL A 68 1.29 -13.42 -2.55
C VAL A 68 1.12 -14.18 -3.86
N LEU A 69 0.42 -13.59 -4.83
CA LEU A 69 0.21 -14.20 -6.14
C LEU A 69 1.42 -14.05 -7.08
N PHE A 70 2.16 -12.94 -6.98
CA PHE A 70 3.29 -12.62 -7.85
C PHE A 70 4.48 -12.10 -7.02
N SER A 71 5.25 -13.00 -6.42
CA SER A 71 6.31 -12.64 -5.47
C SER A 71 7.51 -11.91 -6.08
N THR A 72 7.72 -12.04 -7.40
CA THR A 72 8.83 -11.39 -8.11
C THR A 72 8.52 -9.95 -8.54
N LEU A 73 7.25 -9.54 -8.51
CA LEU A 73 6.81 -8.24 -9.00
C LEU A 73 6.55 -7.30 -7.83
N HIS A 74 7.22 -6.15 -7.80
CA HIS A 74 7.03 -5.12 -6.78
C HIS A 74 7.15 -3.73 -7.37
N VAL A 75 6.60 -2.73 -6.69
CA VAL A 75 6.78 -1.32 -7.04
C VAL A 75 7.15 -0.54 -5.80
N SER A 76 8.07 0.40 -5.94
CA SER A 76 8.45 1.30 -4.86
C SER A 76 7.52 2.51 -4.81
N ASN A 77 7.26 2.98 -3.60
CA ASN A 77 6.58 4.26 -3.36
C ASN A 77 7.41 5.08 -2.39
N THR A 78 7.86 6.26 -2.83
CA THR A 78 8.60 7.19 -1.99
C THR A 78 7.61 8.05 -1.21
N ILE A 79 7.71 8.00 0.11
CA ILE A 79 6.91 8.82 1.02
C ILE A 79 7.78 9.98 1.50
N TYR A 80 7.27 11.20 1.39
CA TYR A 80 7.95 12.40 1.84
C TYR A 80 7.31 12.91 3.13
N ALA A 81 8.13 13.23 4.13
CA ALA A 81 7.71 13.99 5.29
C ALA A 81 7.95 15.49 5.03
N ALA A 82 6.93 16.32 5.24
CA ALA A 82 7.01 17.76 5.06
C ALA A 82 6.71 18.48 6.39
N TYR A 83 7.38 19.61 6.60
CA TYR A 83 7.22 20.44 7.80
C TYR A 83 7.47 21.91 7.49
N LYS A 84 6.94 22.81 8.33
CA LYS A 84 7.21 24.25 8.21
C LYS A 84 8.64 24.55 8.65
N SER A 85 9.37 25.33 7.85
CA SER A 85 10.78 25.71 8.10
C SER A 85 11.03 26.21 9.53
N ASP A 86 10.09 26.97 10.07
CA ASP A 86 10.21 27.63 11.37
C ASP A 86 10.25 26.63 12.55
N HIS A 87 9.79 25.39 12.33
CA HIS A 87 9.76 24.34 13.35
C HIS A 87 11.09 23.57 13.43
N LYS A 88 12.05 23.86 12.54
CA LYS A 88 13.34 23.14 12.46
C LYS A 88 14.17 23.23 13.74
N SER A 89 14.04 24.31 14.50
CA SER A 89 14.78 24.55 15.75
C SER A 89 14.14 23.87 16.97
N HIS A 90 12.91 23.37 16.87
CA HIS A 90 12.24 22.76 18.01
C HIS A 90 12.86 21.40 18.35
N PRO A 91 13.35 21.17 19.59
CA PRO A 91 14.09 19.95 19.94
C PRO A 91 13.33 18.64 19.66
N ALA A 92 12.06 18.58 20.04
CA ALA A 92 11.22 17.40 19.77
C ALA A 92 11.06 17.11 18.26
N PHE A 93 11.10 18.17 17.44
CA PHE A 93 10.99 18.02 15.98
C PHE A 93 12.30 17.48 15.39
N GLN A 94 13.45 17.95 15.88
CA GLN A 94 14.74 17.39 15.49
C GLN A 94 14.87 15.91 15.87
N GLU A 95 14.37 15.52 17.05
CA GLU A 95 14.37 14.12 17.46
C GLU A 95 13.55 13.25 16.49
N ILE A 96 12.36 13.71 16.09
CA ILE A 96 11.52 13.02 15.09
C ILE A 96 12.24 12.94 13.74
N LEU A 97 12.85 14.02 13.26
CA LEU A 97 13.61 14.03 12.01
C LEU A 97 14.75 13.01 12.02
N LEU A 98 15.51 12.93 13.13
CA LEU A 98 16.60 11.96 13.28
C LEU A 98 16.08 10.52 13.25
N LYS A 99 14.90 10.26 13.82
CA LYS A 99 14.26 8.92 13.78
C LYS A 99 13.80 8.53 12.38
N LEU A 100 13.38 9.50 11.56
CA LEU A 100 12.90 9.26 10.19
C LEU A 100 14.02 9.12 9.14
N GLN A 101 15.26 9.47 9.48
CA GLN A 101 16.43 9.35 8.61
C GLN A 101 17.14 7.98 8.69
N LYS A 102 16.67 7.08 9.57
CA LYS A 102 17.12 5.69 9.70
C LYS A 102 16.16 4.76 8.97
#